data_AF-A0A961IC66-F1
#
_entry.id   AF-A0A961IC66-F1
#
_cell.length_a   1.000
_cell.length_b   1.000
_cell.length_c   1.000
_cell.angle_alpha   90.00
_cell.angle_beta   90.00
_cell.angle_gamma   90.00
#
_symmetry.space_group_name_H-M   'P 1'
#
loop_
_entity.id
_entity.type
_entity.pdbx_description
1 polymer ?
#
loop_
_entity_poly.entity_id
_entity_poly.type
_entity_poly.pdbx_seq_one_letter_code
_entity_poly.pdbx_strand_id
1 'polypeptide(L)'
;MFAPTDIITMIVFLLLMGIAFWMRRRKFQAVLRLDQLNRQKYQSEFQRYEMMQTGVYMLILAPMIVIGWWSDAMSKNGQMILLALSFFLTALWLTMGYNMMERKLKELNLPEDFIRAHMAERWTLIALLLILLVFSYNTMYGLS
;
A
#
# COMPACT_ATOMS: atom_id res chain seq x y z
N MET A 1 6.77 8.98 31.09
CA MET A 1 6.80 10.08 30.11
C MET A 1 6.91 9.42 28.74
N PHE A 2 5.92 9.57 27.85
CA PHE A 2 6.05 9.06 26.47
C PHE A 2 7.19 9.82 25.78
N ALA A 3 8.08 9.13 25.08
CA ALA A 3 9.08 9.83 24.29
C ALA A 3 8.38 10.61 23.16
N PRO A 4 8.83 11.81 22.77
CA PRO A 4 8.21 12.57 21.67
C PRO A 4 8.08 11.76 20.38
N THR A 5 9.01 10.83 20.15
CA THR A 5 9.00 9.86 19.05
C THR A 5 7.80 8.91 19.07
N ASP A 6 7.30 8.52 20.24
CA ASP A 6 6.15 7.61 20.38
C ASP A 6 4.85 8.30 19.96
N ILE A 7 4.72 9.60 20.31
CA ILE A 7 3.56 10.42 19.95
C ILE A 7 3.52 10.66 18.43
N ILE A 8 4.68 10.99 17.82
CA ILE A 8 4.77 11.17 16.36
C ILE A 8 4.43 9.86 15.64
N THR A 9 4.93 8.73 16.12
CA THR A 9 4.62 7.41 15.55
C THR A 9 3.12 7.10 15.63
N MET A 10 2.48 7.38 16.77
CA MET A 10 1.02 7.22 16.92
C MET A 10 0.23 8.11 15.97
N ILE A 11 0.63 9.38 15.81
CA ILE A 11 -0.05 10.32 14.90
C ILE A 11 0.07 9.85 13.44
N VAL A 12 1.27 9.43 13.03
CA VAL A 12 1.51 8.86 11.69
C VAL A 12 0.65 7.62 11.47
N PHE A 13 0.57 6.73 12.46
CA PHE A 13 -0.26 5.53 12.38
C PHE A 13 -1.76 5.84 12.26
N LEU A 14 -2.27 6.79 13.06
CA LEU A 14 -3.67 7.24 13.00
C LEU A 14 -4.00 7.89 11.65
N LEU A 15 -3.09 8.69 11.10
CA LEU A 15 -3.22 9.27 9.76
C LEU A 15 -3.28 8.18 8.69
N LEU A 16 -2.38 7.18 8.76
CA LEU A 16 -2.38 6.05 7.83
C LEU A 16 -3.69 5.25 7.89
N MET A 17 -4.19 4.95 9.09
CA MET A 17 -5.50 4.31 9.27
C MET A 17 -6.64 5.16 8.71
N GLY A 18 -6.62 6.47 8.94
CA GLY A 18 -7.63 7.40 8.42
C GLY A 18 -7.67 7.43 6.90
N ILE A 19 -6.50 7.50 6.25
CA ILE A 19 -6.36 7.49 4.78
C ILE A 19 -6.83 6.12 4.23
N ALA A 20 -6.44 5.01 4.87
CA ALA A 20 -6.88 3.67 4.47
C ALA A 20 -8.41 3.51 4.55
N PHE A 21 -9.03 3.97 5.66
CA PHE A 21 -10.48 3.94 5.82
C PHE A 21 -11.19 4.81 4.79
N TRP A 22 -10.66 6.00 4.52
CA TRP A 22 -11.20 6.91 3.52
C TRP A 22 -11.13 6.33 2.10
N MET A 23 -10.01 5.70 1.73
CA MET A 23 -9.89 4.98 0.45
C MET A 23 -10.91 3.85 0.33
N ARG A 24 -11.05 3.02 1.38
CA ARG A 24 -12.03 1.92 1.42
C ARG A 24 -13.47 2.44 1.21
N ARG A 25 -13.81 3.56 1.84
CA ARG A 25 -15.13 4.20 1.69
C ARG A 25 -15.37 4.71 0.27
N ARG A 26 -14.38 5.37 -0.36
CA ARG A 26 -14.49 5.86 -1.74
C ARG A 26 -14.71 4.74 -2.74
N LYS A 27 -13.96 3.65 -2.60
CA LYS A 27 -14.10 2.46 -3.45
C LYS A 27 -15.48 1.82 -3.34
N PHE A 28 -15.99 1.69 -2.13
CA PHE A 28 -17.35 1.17 -1.90
C PHE A 28 -18.41 2.04 -2.58
N GLN A 29 -18.33 3.37 -2.45
CA GLN A 29 -19.24 4.29 -3.12
C GLN A 29 -19.13 4.23 -4.65
N ALA A 30 -17.93 4.08 -5.19
CA ALA A 30 -17.70 3.95 -6.63
C ALA A 30 -18.32 2.64 -7.18
N VAL A 31 -18.21 1.53 -6.44
CA VAL A 31 -18.81 0.24 -6.81
C VAL A 31 -20.35 0.29 -6.75
N LEU A 32 -20.92 1.01 -5.79
CA LEU A 32 -22.38 1.17 -5.68
C LEU A 32 -23.02 1.90 -6.87
N ARG A 33 -22.25 2.75 -7.56
CA ARG A 33 -22.70 3.49 -8.75
C ARG A 33 -22.71 2.66 -10.04
N LEU A 34 -22.14 1.45 -10.01
CA LEU A 34 -22.17 0.54 -11.16
C LEU A 34 -23.51 -0.21 -11.23
N ASP A 35 -24.00 -0.49 -12.44
CA ASP A 35 -25.15 -1.37 -12.63
C ASP A 35 -24.88 -2.80 -12.11
N GLN A 36 -25.94 -3.57 -11.82
CA GLN A 36 -25.81 -4.93 -11.26
C GLN A 36 -24.89 -5.84 -12.10
N LEU A 37 -25.00 -5.78 -13.43
CA LEU A 37 -24.18 -6.58 -14.35
C LEU A 37 -22.70 -6.18 -14.29
N ASN A 38 -22.41 -4.87 -14.21
CA ASN A 38 -21.05 -4.34 -14.12
C ASN A 38 -20.44 -4.58 -12.74
N ARG A 39 -21.26 -4.59 -11.67
CA ARG A 39 -20.82 -4.99 -10.33
C ARG A 39 -20.38 -6.44 -10.27
N GLN A 40 -21.12 -7.37 -10.87
CA GLN A 40 -20.74 -8.79 -10.89
C GLN A 40 -19.41 -9.00 -11.64
N LYS A 41 -19.25 -8.39 -12.82
CA LYS A 41 -18.00 -8.45 -13.59
C LYS A 41 -16.82 -7.82 -12.85
N TYR A 42 -17.05 -6.68 -12.19
CA TYR A 42 -16.03 -6.05 -11.36
C TYR A 42 -15.64 -6.95 -10.19
N GLN A 43 -16.60 -7.57 -9.49
CA GLN A 43 -16.32 -8.43 -8.33
C GLN A 43 -15.46 -9.65 -8.68
N SER A 44 -15.69 -10.30 -9.81
CA SER A 44 -14.90 -11.48 -10.22
C SER A 44 -13.44 -11.12 -10.54
N GLU A 45 -13.21 -10.00 -11.22
CA GLU A 45 -11.85 -9.51 -11.50
C GLU A 45 -11.20 -8.90 -10.26
N PHE A 46 -12.00 -8.27 -9.39
CA PHE A 46 -11.55 -7.69 -8.14
C PHE A 46 -11.07 -8.74 -7.14
N GLN A 47 -11.73 -9.90 -7.02
CA GLN A 47 -11.26 -10.99 -6.16
C GLN A 47 -9.90 -11.55 -6.60
N ARG A 48 -9.68 -11.66 -7.92
CA ARG A 48 -8.38 -12.09 -8.48
C ARG A 48 -7.30 -11.06 -8.18
N TYR A 49 -7.64 -9.78 -8.32
CA TYR A 49 -6.76 -8.68 -7.97
C TYR A 49 -6.44 -8.62 -6.46
N GLU A 50 -7.41 -8.85 -5.59
CA GLU A 50 -7.18 -8.90 -4.13
C GLU A 50 -6.27 -10.05 -3.72
N MET A 51 -6.41 -11.23 -4.34
CA MET A 51 -5.46 -12.33 -4.13
C MET A 51 -4.04 -11.93 -4.55
N MET A 52 -3.90 -11.21 -5.67
CA MET A 52 -2.60 -10.70 -6.13
C MET A 52 -2.04 -9.60 -5.20
N GLN A 53 -2.89 -8.71 -4.66
CA GLN A 53 -2.49 -7.72 -3.64
C GLN A 53 -2.14 -8.37 -2.30
N THR A 54 -2.75 -9.49 -1.94
CA THR A 54 -2.43 -10.22 -0.70
C THR A 54 -0.98 -10.71 -0.70
N GLY A 55 -0.46 -11.10 -1.86
CA GLY A 55 0.96 -11.38 -2.05
C GLY A 55 1.87 -10.16 -1.79
N VAL A 56 1.39 -8.94 -2.06
CA VAL A 56 2.13 -7.69 -1.79
C VAL A 56 2.29 -7.46 -0.30
N TYR A 57 1.23 -7.63 0.48
CA TYR A 57 1.32 -7.48 1.94
C TYR A 57 2.30 -8.50 2.54
N MET A 58 2.38 -9.72 1.98
CA MET A 58 3.38 -10.71 2.39
C MET A 58 4.81 -10.28 2.04
N LEU A 59 5.03 -9.63 0.89
CA LEU A 59 6.34 -9.11 0.49
C LEU A 59 6.83 -7.94 1.35
N ILE A 60 5.94 -7.17 1.97
CA ILE A 60 6.30 -6.13 2.96
C ILE A 60 6.60 -6.77 4.33
N LEU A 61 5.78 -7.73 4.75
CA LEU A 61 5.88 -8.35 6.08
C LEU A 61 7.09 -9.28 6.21
N ALA A 62 7.42 -10.04 5.16
CA ALA A 62 8.56 -10.96 5.16
C ALA A 62 9.90 -10.27 5.53
N PRO A 63 10.30 -9.15 4.91
CA PRO A 63 11.52 -8.45 5.28
C PRO A 63 11.46 -7.81 6.67
N MET A 64 10.29 -7.37 7.15
CA MET A 64 10.15 -6.90 8.54
C MET A 64 10.38 -8.03 9.57
N ILE A 65 9.90 -9.24 9.27
CA ILE A 65 10.14 -10.44 10.09
C ILE A 65 11.62 -10.84 10.03
N VAL A 66 12.22 -10.84 8.84
CA VAL A 66 13.64 -11.15 8.63
C VAL A 66 14.53 -10.14 9.35
N ILE A 67 14.23 -8.84 9.27
CA ILE A 67 14.97 -7.79 9.99
C ILE A 67 14.82 -7.99 11.50
N GLY A 68 13.63 -8.33 12.00
CA GLY A 68 13.43 -8.64 13.42
C GLY A 68 14.28 -9.81 13.90
N TRP A 69 14.32 -10.90 13.12
CA TRP A 69 15.06 -12.13 13.45
C TRP A 69 16.59 -12.01 13.27
N TRP A 70 17.05 -11.17 12.35
CA TRP A 70 18.47 -10.98 12.03
C TRP A 70 19.01 -9.62 12.48
N SER A 71 18.27 -8.91 13.34
CA SER A 71 18.61 -7.57 13.79
C SER A 71 20.00 -7.50 14.44
N ASP A 72 20.41 -8.56 15.15
CA ASP A 72 21.72 -8.65 15.79
C ASP A 72 22.85 -9.06 14.83
N ALA A 73 22.52 -9.71 13.71
CA ALA A 73 23.48 -10.21 12.74
C ALA A 73 23.74 -9.23 11.57
N MET A 74 22.90 -8.21 11.40
CA MET A 74 22.95 -7.29 10.27
C MET A 74 23.19 -5.85 10.73
N SER A 75 24.15 -5.16 10.11
CA SER A 75 24.39 -3.74 10.41
C SER A 75 23.17 -2.87 10.10
N LYS A 76 23.03 -1.73 10.79
CA LYS A 76 21.93 -0.77 10.55
C LYS A 76 21.81 -0.38 9.06
N ASN A 77 22.94 -0.18 8.38
CA ASN A 77 22.97 0.10 6.94
C ASN A 77 22.44 -1.06 6.10
N GLY A 78 22.80 -2.30 6.44
CA GLY A 78 22.27 -3.49 5.78
C GLY A 78 20.76 -3.62 5.95
N GLN A 79 20.26 -3.42 7.17
CA GLN A 79 18.83 -3.44 7.48
C GLN A 79 18.07 -2.38 6.68
N MET A 80 18.62 -1.16 6.58
CA MET A 80 18.00 -0.08 5.80
C MET A 80 17.98 -0.36 4.29
N ILE A 81 19.05 -0.93 3.74
CA ILE A 81 19.10 -1.32 2.32
C ILE A 81 18.04 -2.39 2.04
N LEU A 82 17.92 -3.41 2.91
CA LEU A 82 16.92 -4.47 2.76
C LEU A 82 15.51 -3.90 2.85
N LEU A 83 15.28 -2.99 3.80
CA LEU A 83 14.00 -2.29 3.95
C LEU A 83 13.67 -1.49 2.69
N ALA A 84 14.58 -0.63 2.22
CA ALA A 84 14.39 0.18 1.02
C ALA A 84 14.11 -0.67 -0.22
N LEU A 85 14.84 -1.78 -0.41
CA LEU A 85 14.61 -2.72 -1.50
C LEU A 85 13.20 -3.33 -1.41
N SER A 86 12.74 -3.66 -0.22
CA SER A 86 11.41 -4.23 0.02
C SER A 86 10.30 -3.24 -0.31
N PHE A 87 10.45 -1.98 0.12
CA PHE A 87 9.54 -0.89 -0.24
C PHE A 87 9.53 -0.62 -1.76
N PHE A 88 10.70 -0.66 -2.41
CA PHE A 88 10.82 -0.50 -3.86
C PHE A 88 10.10 -1.62 -4.63
N LEU A 89 10.38 -2.89 -4.30
CA LEU A 89 9.72 -4.04 -4.92
C LEU A 89 8.20 -4.01 -4.71
N THR A 90 7.76 -3.61 -3.52
CA THR A 90 6.34 -3.41 -3.21
C THR A 90 5.71 -2.34 -4.10
N ALA A 91 6.35 -1.18 -4.24
CA ALA A 91 5.86 -0.10 -5.08
C ALA A 91 5.80 -0.50 -6.57
N LEU A 92 6.81 -1.24 -7.06
CA LEU A 92 6.84 -1.78 -8.42
C LEU A 92 5.71 -2.78 -8.65
N TRP A 93 5.49 -3.69 -7.70
CA TRP A 93 4.40 -4.68 -7.79
C TRP A 93 3.02 -4.01 -7.74
N LEU A 94 2.80 -3.06 -6.84
CA LEU A 94 1.56 -2.27 -6.80
C LEU A 94 1.33 -1.60 -8.16
N THR A 95 2.36 -0.96 -8.72
CA THR A 95 2.26 -0.29 -10.02
C THR A 95 1.88 -1.27 -11.14
N MET A 96 2.52 -2.44 -11.20
CA MET A 96 2.18 -3.49 -12.16
C MET A 96 0.74 -3.99 -11.99
N GLY A 97 0.33 -4.27 -10.75
CA GLY A 97 -1.02 -4.72 -10.43
C GLY A 97 -2.07 -3.69 -10.86
N TYR A 98 -1.88 -2.41 -10.51
CA TYR A 98 -2.80 -1.35 -10.92
C TYR A 98 -2.84 -1.15 -12.43
N ASN A 99 -1.71 -1.26 -13.15
CA ASN A 99 -1.70 -1.18 -14.61
C ASN A 99 -2.45 -2.35 -15.26
N MET A 100 -2.29 -3.57 -14.73
CA MET A 100 -3.04 -4.74 -15.19
C MET A 100 -4.54 -4.57 -14.93
N MET A 101 -4.90 -4.08 -13.74
CA MET A 101 -6.27 -3.79 -13.38
C MET A 101 -6.86 -2.70 -14.28
N GLU A 102 -6.15 -1.60 -14.54
CA GLU A 102 -6.60 -0.54 -15.44
C GLU A 102 -6.97 -1.08 -16.82
N ARG A 103 -6.11 -1.93 -17.40
CA ARG A 103 -6.38 -2.58 -18.69
C ARG A 103 -7.65 -3.42 -18.63
N LYS A 104 -7.81 -4.23 -17.58
CA LYS A 104 -9.01 -5.06 -17.38
C LYS A 104 -10.27 -4.23 -17.20
N LEU A 105 -10.21 -3.15 -16.42
CA LEU A 105 -11.35 -2.25 -16.23
C LEU A 105 -11.75 -1.54 -17.53
N LYS A 106 -10.77 -1.19 -18.39
CA LYS A 106 -11.00 -0.65 -19.73
C LYS A 106 -11.61 -1.70 -20.67
N GLU A 107 -11.11 -2.94 -20.66
CA GLU A 107 -11.69 -4.07 -21.42
C GLU A 107 -13.15 -4.36 -21.04
N LEU A 108 -13.51 -4.13 -19.78
CA LEU A 108 -14.87 -4.28 -19.27
C LEU A 108 -15.80 -3.11 -19.63
N ASN A 109 -15.34 -2.11 -20.39
CA ASN A 109 -16.08 -0.89 -20.75
C ASN A 109 -16.67 -0.17 -19.52
N LEU A 110 -15.92 -0.13 -18.42
CA LEU A 110 -16.35 0.59 -17.21
C LEU A 110 -16.20 2.11 -17.38
N PRO A 111 -17.01 2.91 -16.65
CA PRO A 111 -16.95 4.36 -16.74
C PRO A 111 -15.55 4.91 -16.45
N GLU A 112 -15.06 5.83 -17.27
CA GLU A 112 -13.70 6.39 -17.14
C GLU A 112 -13.48 7.12 -15.80
N ASP A 113 -14.53 7.73 -15.25
CA ASP A 113 -14.54 8.34 -13.92
C ASP A 113 -14.23 7.34 -12.80
N PHE A 114 -14.78 6.13 -12.93
CA PHE A 114 -14.53 5.04 -12.00
C PHE A 114 -13.07 4.59 -12.07
N ILE A 115 -12.55 4.43 -13.28
CA ILE A 115 -11.16 4.03 -13.51
C ILE A 115 -10.20 5.09 -12.95
N ARG A 116 -10.44 6.38 -13.22
CA ARG A 116 -9.62 7.48 -12.66
C ARG A 116 -9.63 7.50 -11.14
N ALA A 117 -10.81 7.34 -10.52
CA ALA A 117 -10.92 7.28 -9.06
C ALA A 117 -10.14 6.09 -8.47
N HIS A 118 -10.20 4.93 -9.13
CA HIS A 118 -9.45 3.75 -8.72
C HIS A 118 -7.94 3.91 -8.89
N MET A 119 -7.49 4.55 -9.97
CA MET A 119 -6.06 4.78 -10.24
C MET A 119 -5.45 5.86 -9.34
N ALA A 120 -6.25 6.77 -8.78
CA ALA A 120 -5.78 7.73 -7.78
C ALA A 120 -5.35 7.04 -6.46
N GLU A 121 -5.94 5.89 -6.12
CA GLU A 121 -5.55 5.10 -4.94
C GLU A 121 -4.10 4.62 -5.05
N ARG A 122 -3.64 4.25 -6.26
CA ARG A 122 -2.26 3.81 -6.53
C ARG A 122 -1.25 4.82 -6.01
N TRP A 123 -1.40 6.09 -6.39
CA TRP A 123 -0.45 7.13 -6.03
C TRP A 123 -0.49 7.45 -4.54
N THR A 124 -1.66 7.33 -3.92
CA THR A 124 -1.81 7.47 -2.47
C THR A 124 -1.02 6.38 -1.75
N LEU A 125 -1.16 5.12 -2.14
CA LEU A 125 -0.42 4.00 -1.54
C LEU A 125 1.10 4.12 -1.73
N ILE A 126 1.55 4.51 -2.92
CA ILE A 126 2.98 4.76 -3.18
C ILE A 126 3.52 5.88 -2.28
N ALA A 127 2.77 6.98 -2.15
CA ALA A 127 3.16 8.08 -1.26
C ALA A 127 3.24 7.62 0.21
N LEU A 128 2.28 6.80 0.67
CA LEU A 128 2.32 6.24 2.03
C LEU A 128 3.54 5.33 2.25
N LEU A 129 3.89 4.50 1.26
CA LEU A 129 5.09 3.67 1.31
C LEU A 129 6.37 4.50 1.42
N LEU A 130 6.47 5.61 0.68
CA LEU A 130 7.61 6.52 0.76
C LEU A 130 7.70 7.22 2.12
N ILE A 131 6.56 7.69 2.66
CA ILE A 131 6.52 8.29 4.00
C ILE A 131 6.99 7.29 5.05
N LEU A 132 6.51 6.04 4.98
CA LEU A 132 6.93 4.97 5.88
C LEU A 132 8.44 4.69 5.77
N LEU A 133 8.99 4.63 4.56
CA LEU A 133 10.42 4.42 4.35
C LEU A 133 11.26 5.55 4.98
N VAL A 134 10.86 6.81 4.75
CA VAL A 134 11.53 7.98 5.34
C VAL A 134 11.41 7.95 6.86
N PHE A 135 10.25 7.59 7.39
CA PHE A 135 10.04 7.48 8.84
C PHE A 135 10.92 6.37 9.46
N SER A 136 10.98 5.19 8.83
CA SER A 136 11.85 4.10 9.26
C SER A 136 13.33 4.49 9.23
N TYR A 137 13.76 5.23 8.20
CA TYR A 137 15.12 5.78 8.14
C TYR A 137 15.42 6.70 9.33
N ASN A 138 14.59 7.72 9.57
CA ASN A 138 14.81 8.66 10.67
C ASN A 138 14.83 7.96 12.04
N THR A 139 13.96 6.96 12.22
CA THR A 139 13.91 6.15 13.45
C THR A 139 15.18 5.33 13.65
N MET A 140 15.73 4.71 12.60
CA MET A 140 16.95 3.88 12.71
C MET A 140 18.24 4.69 12.96
N TYR A 141 18.31 5.89 12.39
CA TYR A 141 19.51 6.73 12.43
C TYR A 141 19.46 7.85 13.48
N GLY A 142 18.35 8.01 14.19
CA GLY A 142 18.24 8.97 15.29
C GLY A 142 18.30 10.43 14.85
N LEU A 143 17.89 10.72 13.60
CA LEU A 143 17.64 12.08 13.14
C LEU A 143 16.28 12.52 13.70
N SER A 144 16.26 12.88 14.98
CA SER A 144 15.14 13.53 15.66
C SER A 144 15.31 15.04 15.66
#